data_AF-A0A0L0FFU9-F1
#
_entry.id   AF-A0A0L0FFU9-F1
#
_cell.length_a   1.000
_cell.length_b   1.000
_cell.length_c   1.000
_cell.angle_alpha   90.00
_cell.angle_beta   90.00
_cell.angle_gamma   90.00
#
_symmetry.space_group_name_H-M   'P 1'
#
loop_
_entity.id
_entity.type
_entity.pdbx_description
1 polymer ?
#
loop_
_entity_poly.entity_id
_entity_poly.type
_entity_poly.pdbx_seq_one_letter_code
_entity_poly.pdbx_strand_id
1 'polypeptide(L)'
;SSPRDAHWIATGSTLRCNCVNDVLLLLKSSDFVSHDLYQPYEGCVDVNEKGYSPSDSHPKRTEDRSSGLVNTSYELVLRRWYHLQPAMEFRCFVRDNELIGISQRHHDMFFETLLPIQAELKARIETFYADNILLKFPDPSYVFDVYLGPRTVRLIDFNPFGPLTDSLMFDWQELSDPHRETQDSTELRIIMAPKGVRQSTLSYARVPREIVDMSADGKMEGFTEMCEVMRKKELEGGDAGESDSEGASDEGGPDTEAER
;
A
#
# COMPACT_ATOMS: atom_id res chain seq x y z
N SER A 1 -4.06 8.53 5.51
CA SER A 1 -3.60 7.63 4.46
C SER A 1 -4.78 6.86 3.90
N SER A 2 -4.80 6.59 2.59
CA SER A 2 -5.82 5.74 1.96
C SER A 2 -5.63 4.28 2.37
N PRO A 3 -6.68 3.51 2.73
CA PRO A 3 -6.59 2.15 3.29
C PRO A 3 -6.28 1.08 2.22
N ARG A 4 -5.25 1.32 1.40
CA ARG A 4 -4.88 0.46 0.26
C ARG A 4 -4.44 -0.92 0.70
N ASP A 5 -3.73 -0.98 1.82
CA ASP A 5 -3.30 -2.18 2.53
C ASP A 5 -4.47 -3.05 2.98
N ALA A 6 -5.62 -2.46 3.35
CA ALA A 6 -6.81 -3.20 3.76
C ALA A 6 -7.64 -3.76 2.60
N HIS A 7 -7.22 -3.60 1.34
CA HIS A 7 -8.05 -4.02 0.21
C HIS A 7 -8.42 -5.51 0.22
N TRP A 8 -7.65 -6.35 0.92
CA TRP A 8 -7.85 -7.80 1.02
C TRP A 8 -9.12 -8.21 1.79
N ILE A 9 -9.59 -7.37 2.71
CA ILE A 9 -10.79 -7.66 3.52
C ILE A 9 -12.08 -7.24 2.79
N ALA A 10 -11.97 -6.35 1.80
CA ALA A 10 -13.11 -5.85 1.07
C ALA A 10 -13.65 -6.88 0.07
N THR A 11 -14.98 -6.93 -0.06
CA THR A 11 -15.64 -7.77 -1.07
C THR A 11 -15.19 -7.36 -2.47
N GLY A 12 -14.57 -8.28 -3.21
CA GLY A 12 -14.04 -8.02 -4.55
C GLY A 12 -12.65 -7.36 -4.58
N SER A 13 -11.93 -7.34 -3.45
CA SER A 13 -10.54 -6.88 -3.36
C SER A 13 -10.31 -5.45 -3.85
N THR A 14 -11.29 -4.57 -3.64
CA THR A 14 -11.31 -3.18 -4.15
C THR A 14 -11.54 -2.17 -3.02
N LEU A 15 -11.10 -0.93 -3.21
CA LEU A 15 -11.36 0.18 -2.29
C LEU A 15 -12.70 0.89 -2.57
N ARG A 16 -13.45 0.41 -3.57
CA ARG A 16 -14.78 0.92 -3.86
C ARG A 16 -15.74 0.59 -2.73
N CYS A 17 -16.22 1.62 -2.05
CA CYS A 17 -17.27 1.51 -1.04
C CYS A 17 -18.63 1.87 -1.65
N ASN A 18 -19.67 1.09 -1.37
CA ASN A 18 -21.05 1.40 -1.77
C ASN A 18 -21.94 1.73 -0.56
N CYS A 19 -21.49 1.43 0.66
CA CYS A 19 -22.17 1.82 1.90
C CYS A 19 -21.18 2.22 3.00
N VAL A 20 -21.70 2.75 4.11
CA VAL A 20 -20.89 3.19 5.26
C VAL A 20 -20.15 2.02 5.90
N ASN A 21 -20.74 0.82 5.92
CA ASN A 21 -20.09 -0.36 6.48
C ASN A 21 -18.81 -0.72 5.72
N ASP A 22 -18.80 -0.60 4.39
CA ASP A 22 -17.60 -0.85 3.57
C ASP A 22 -16.47 0.14 3.94
N VAL A 23 -16.83 1.41 4.12
CA VAL A 23 -15.88 2.47 4.53
C VAL A 23 -15.29 2.13 5.89
N LEU A 24 -16.15 1.84 6.88
CA LEU A 24 -15.71 1.53 8.23
C LEU A 24 -14.86 0.25 8.28
N LEU A 25 -15.21 -0.76 7.49
CA LEU A 25 -14.45 -2.01 7.41
C LEU A 25 -13.03 -1.77 6.90
N LEU A 26 -12.89 -1.06 5.78
CA LEU A 26 -11.57 -0.73 5.22
C LEU A 26 -10.74 0.12 6.17
N LEU A 27 -11.32 1.18 6.74
CA LEU A 27 -10.59 2.07 7.64
C LEU A 27 -10.12 1.36 8.92
N LYS A 28 -10.96 0.50 9.52
CA LYS A 28 -10.61 -0.24 10.73
C LYS A 28 -9.58 -1.35 10.50
N SER A 29 -9.45 -1.82 9.27
CA SER A 29 -8.58 -2.96 8.93
C SER A 29 -7.25 -2.51 8.30
N SER A 30 -6.98 -1.21 8.28
CA SER A 30 -5.79 -0.63 7.64
C SER A 30 -4.75 -0.23 8.70
N ASP A 31 -3.55 -0.76 8.54
CA ASP A 31 -2.35 -0.32 9.25
C ASP A 31 -1.99 1.12 8.85
N PHE A 32 -2.18 1.50 7.58
CA PHE A 32 -1.95 2.88 7.14
C PHE A 32 -2.87 3.89 7.84
N VAL A 33 -4.14 3.56 8.03
CA VAL A 33 -5.07 4.41 8.79
C VAL A 33 -4.70 4.41 10.27
N SER A 34 -4.27 3.26 10.81
CA SER A 34 -3.82 3.17 12.20
C SER A 34 -2.59 4.04 12.46
N HIS A 35 -1.62 4.06 11.54
CA HIS A 35 -0.45 4.96 11.61
C HIS A 35 -0.88 6.43 11.64
N ASP A 36 -1.78 6.85 10.75
CA ASP A 36 -2.33 8.23 10.77
C ASP A 36 -3.01 8.59 12.11
N LEU A 37 -3.67 7.64 12.77
CA LEU A 37 -4.34 7.88 14.04
C LEU A 37 -3.36 7.95 15.22
N TYR A 38 -2.39 7.04 15.29
CA TYR A 38 -1.56 6.88 16.49
C TYR A 38 -0.15 7.47 16.37
N GLN A 39 0.39 7.56 15.15
CA GLN A 39 1.77 7.95 14.86
C GLN A 39 1.90 8.97 13.69
N PRO A 40 1.00 9.97 13.53
CA PRO A 40 1.03 10.88 12.38
C PRO A 40 2.28 11.76 12.29
N TYR A 41 2.97 11.94 13.41
CA TYR A 41 4.15 12.80 13.55
C TYR A 41 5.44 12.04 13.82
N GLU A 42 5.42 10.73 13.61
CA GLU A 42 6.63 9.93 13.68
C GLU A 42 7.66 10.49 12.68
N GLY A 43 8.89 10.75 13.14
CA GLY A 43 9.96 11.34 12.32
C GLY A 43 10.00 12.87 12.28
N CYS A 44 9.02 13.59 12.85
CA CYS A 44 9.09 15.05 13.00
C CYS A 44 10.04 15.43 14.16
N VAL A 45 11.09 16.19 13.87
CA VAL A 45 12.12 16.58 14.87
C VAL A 45 11.70 17.75 15.76
N ASP A 46 10.79 18.59 15.29
CA ASP A 46 10.32 19.81 15.93
C ASP A 46 9.18 19.57 16.94
N VAL A 47 8.61 18.37 16.94
CA VAL A 47 7.53 17.96 17.85
C VAL A 47 8.01 17.88 19.29
N ASN A 48 9.25 17.43 19.51
CA ASN A 48 9.85 17.34 20.85
C ASN A 48 10.23 18.71 21.44
N GLU A 49 10.44 19.74 20.62
CA GLU A 49 10.79 21.10 21.10
C GLU A 49 9.61 21.84 21.74
N LYS A 50 8.37 21.40 21.47
CA LYS A 50 7.14 22.00 22.03
C LYS A 50 6.48 21.16 23.13
N GLY A 51 7.18 20.15 23.66
CA GLY A 51 6.71 19.36 24.80
C GLY A 51 5.67 18.29 24.49
N TYR A 52 5.64 17.77 23.25
CA TYR A 52 4.81 16.63 22.91
C TYR A 52 5.37 15.35 23.57
N SER A 53 4.55 14.67 24.37
CA SER A 53 4.89 13.31 24.82
C SER A 53 4.24 12.30 23.88
N PRO A 54 4.97 11.26 23.41
CA PRO A 54 4.41 10.20 22.56
C PRO A 54 3.21 9.46 23.19
N SER A 55 3.01 9.58 24.51
CA SER A 55 1.92 8.99 25.26
C SER A 55 0.61 9.81 25.26
N ASP A 56 0.62 11.04 24.75
CA ASP A 56 -0.58 11.89 24.58
C ASP A 56 -1.20 11.74 23.17
N SER A 57 -1.00 10.59 22.52
CA SER A 57 -1.57 10.22 21.21
C SER A 57 -3.10 10.05 21.21
N HIS A 58 -3.78 10.37 22.30
CA HIS A 58 -5.21 10.64 22.30
C HIS A 58 -5.44 12.15 22.33
N PRO A 59 -6.17 12.74 21.36
CA PRO A 59 -6.56 14.14 21.47
C PRO A 59 -7.39 14.29 22.74
N LYS A 60 -6.78 14.81 23.80
CA LYS A 60 -7.53 15.25 24.97
C LYS A 60 -8.45 16.35 24.44
N ARG A 61 -9.76 16.15 24.58
CA ARG A 61 -10.75 17.24 24.51
C ARG A 61 -10.47 18.18 25.68
N THR A 62 -9.41 18.96 25.60
CA THR A 62 -9.15 20.07 26.52
C THR A 62 -9.72 21.32 25.87
N GLU A 63 -10.77 21.86 26.48
CA GLU A 63 -11.37 23.14 26.11
C GLU A 63 -10.46 24.35 26.44
N ASP A 64 -9.25 24.10 26.97
CA ASP A 64 -8.27 25.14 27.28
C ASP A 64 -7.46 25.56 26.05
N ARG A 65 -7.85 26.70 25.49
CA ARG A 65 -7.23 27.39 24.35
C ARG A 65 -5.89 28.09 24.67
N SER A 66 -5.24 27.77 25.79
CA SER A 66 -4.08 28.52 26.30
C SER A 66 -2.73 27.81 26.22
N SER A 67 -2.68 26.55 25.83
CA SER A 67 -1.44 25.89 25.40
C SER A 67 -1.40 25.87 23.87
N GLY A 68 -0.26 26.21 23.26
CA GLY A 68 -0.03 26.15 21.81
C GLY A 68 -0.06 24.74 21.20
N LEU A 69 -0.96 23.88 21.69
CA LEU A 69 -1.30 22.57 21.17
C LEU A 69 -1.82 22.74 19.75
N VAL A 70 -1.18 22.05 18.81
CA VAL A 70 -1.73 21.81 17.48
C VAL A 70 -3.02 21.02 17.70
N ASN A 71 -4.17 21.68 17.53
CA ASN A 71 -5.46 21.04 17.65
C ASN A 71 -5.70 20.20 16.38
N THR A 72 -5.18 18.98 16.36
CA THR A 72 -5.39 18.07 15.23
C THR A 72 -6.78 17.47 15.29
N SER A 73 -7.71 18.06 14.54
CA SER A 73 -8.94 17.38 14.17
C SER A 73 -8.67 16.41 13.04
N TYR A 74 -9.01 15.13 13.24
CA TYR A 74 -8.99 14.16 12.15
C TYR A 74 -10.13 14.43 11.17
N GLU A 75 -9.85 14.24 9.89
CA GLU A 75 -10.82 14.41 8.81
C GLU A 75 -11.09 13.07 8.11
N LEU A 76 -12.37 12.79 7.87
CA LEU A 76 -12.77 11.67 7.01
C LEU A 76 -12.93 12.17 5.57
N VAL A 77 -11.99 11.79 4.71
CA VAL A 77 -11.99 12.18 3.30
C VAL A 77 -12.62 11.08 2.44
N LEU A 78 -13.75 11.39 1.81
CA LEU A 78 -14.40 10.50 0.84
C LEU A 78 -14.16 11.01 -0.58
N ARG A 79 -13.43 10.24 -1.39
CA ARG A 79 -13.17 10.56 -2.80
C ARG A 79 -14.10 9.71 -3.69
N ARG A 80 -14.64 10.31 -4.75
CA ARG A 80 -15.45 9.58 -5.73
C ARG A 80 -14.61 8.48 -6.37
N TRP A 81 -15.15 7.27 -6.41
CA TRP A 81 -14.50 6.12 -7.05
C TRP A 81 -14.44 6.28 -8.57
N TYR A 82 -13.27 5.99 -9.14
CA TYR A 82 -13.04 5.90 -10.58
C TYR A 82 -12.25 4.63 -10.87
N HIS A 83 -12.53 3.98 -12.01
CA HIS A 83 -11.74 2.86 -12.47
C HIS A 83 -10.49 3.38 -13.20
N LEU A 84 -9.46 3.72 -12.44
CA LEU A 84 -8.19 4.21 -12.97
C LEU A 84 -7.37 3.05 -13.55
N GLN A 85 -6.67 3.29 -14.67
CA GLN A 85 -5.75 2.32 -15.21
C GLN A 85 -4.41 2.39 -14.44
N PRO A 86 -3.97 1.31 -13.77
CA PRO A 86 -2.77 1.34 -12.92
C PRO A 86 -1.49 1.82 -13.64
N ALA A 87 -1.38 1.53 -14.94
CA ALA A 87 -0.24 1.95 -15.76
C ALA A 87 -0.08 3.47 -15.86
N MET A 88 -1.15 4.24 -15.65
CA MET A 88 -1.18 5.69 -15.83
C MET A 88 -1.02 6.47 -14.52
N GLU A 89 -0.64 5.79 -13.43
CA GLU A 89 -0.33 6.41 -12.14
C GLU A 89 1.19 6.53 -11.95
N PHE A 90 1.64 7.73 -11.55
CA PHE A 90 3.05 8.03 -11.34
C PHE A 90 3.25 8.79 -10.05
N ARG A 91 4.38 8.53 -9.39
CA ARG A 91 4.88 9.28 -8.25
C ARG A 91 6.01 10.18 -8.69
N CYS A 92 5.94 11.44 -8.28
CA CYS A 92 6.85 12.49 -8.68
C CYS A 92 7.56 13.03 -7.44
N PHE A 93 8.87 13.21 -7.52
CA PHE A 93 9.73 13.64 -6.43
C PHE A 93 10.24 15.05 -6.71
N VAL A 94 9.93 15.97 -5.81
CA VAL A 94 10.34 17.38 -5.90
C VAL A 94 11.29 17.68 -4.76
N ARG A 95 12.41 18.31 -5.09
CA ARG A 95 13.40 18.78 -4.13
C ARG A 95 13.81 20.20 -4.51
N ASP A 96 13.83 21.11 -3.55
CA ASP A 96 14.24 22.51 -3.77
C ASP A 96 13.47 23.20 -4.92
N ASN A 97 12.18 22.88 -5.05
CA ASN A 97 11.27 23.29 -6.14
C ASN A 97 11.64 22.75 -7.53
N GLU A 98 12.52 21.75 -7.61
CA GLU A 98 12.87 21.08 -8.86
C GLU A 98 12.29 19.66 -8.89
N LEU A 99 11.68 19.29 -10.01
CA LEU A 99 11.19 17.94 -10.23
C LEU A 99 12.39 17.04 -10.59
N ILE A 100 12.83 16.22 -9.63
CA ILE A 100 14.07 15.43 -9.77
C ILE A 100 13.83 14.01 -10.27
N GLY A 101 12.62 13.47 -10.09
CA GLY A 101 12.33 12.08 -10.46
C GLY A 101 10.85 11.78 -10.64
N ILE A 102 10.55 10.81 -11.50
CA ILE A 102 9.23 10.27 -11.76
C ILE A 102 9.34 8.74 -11.78
N SER A 103 8.48 8.05 -11.03
CA SER A 103 8.40 6.59 -10.98
C SER A 103 7.00 6.11 -11.31
N GLN A 104 6.85 5.00 -12.02
CA GLN A 104 5.54 4.33 -12.12
C GLN A 104 5.05 3.92 -10.72
N ARG A 105 3.76 4.15 -10.43
CA ARG A 105 3.22 3.92 -9.08
C ARG A 105 3.18 2.44 -8.70
N HIS A 106 2.96 1.57 -9.68
CA HIS A 106 2.89 0.11 -9.54
C HIS A 106 4.17 -0.53 -10.06
N HIS A 107 5.27 -0.40 -9.31
CA HIS A 107 6.61 -0.89 -9.70
C HIS A 107 6.76 -2.43 -9.66
N ASP A 108 5.75 -3.13 -9.15
CA ASP A 108 5.60 -4.59 -9.17
C ASP A 108 5.02 -5.10 -10.50
N MET A 109 4.46 -4.23 -11.35
CA MET A 109 3.85 -4.58 -12.63
C MET A 109 4.67 -4.10 -13.84
N PHE A 110 4.69 -4.91 -14.89
CA PHE A 110 5.22 -4.52 -16.20
C PHE A 110 4.08 -4.06 -17.12
N PHE A 111 4.21 -2.86 -17.68
CA PHE A 111 3.25 -2.30 -18.61
C PHE A 111 3.94 -1.98 -19.94
N GLU A 112 3.86 -2.91 -20.90
CA GLU A 112 4.47 -2.76 -22.23
C GLU A 112 4.00 -1.48 -22.96
N THR A 113 2.74 -1.09 -22.72
CA THR A 113 2.12 0.12 -23.29
C THR A 113 2.82 1.42 -22.90
N LEU A 114 3.62 1.44 -21.82
CA LEU A 114 4.36 2.63 -21.39
C LEU A 114 5.63 2.85 -22.21
N LEU A 115 6.26 1.78 -22.73
CA LEU A 115 7.54 1.85 -23.43
C LEU A 115 7.57 2.87 -24.58
N PRO A 116 6.58 2.92 -25.50
CA PRO A 116 6.59 3.87 -26.61
C PRO A 116 6.25 5.31 -26.22
N ILE A 117 5.63 5.54 -25.06
CA ILE A 117 5.08 6.86 -24.67
C ILE A 117 5.86 7.54 -23.55
N GLN A 118 7.01 7.00 -23.11
CA GLN A 118 7.81 7.52 -22.00
C GLN A 118 8.10 9.02 -22.10
N ALA A 119 8.58 9.48 -23.27
CA ALA A 119 8.90 10.88 -23.50
C ALA A 119 7.66 11.78 -23.42
N GLU A 120 6.52 11.32 -23.93
CA GLU A 120 5.25 12.05 -23.83
C GLU A 120 4.79 12.14 -22.37
N LEU A 121 4.81 11.02 -21.64
CA LEU A 121 4.42 10.97 -20.24
C LEU A 121 5.26 11.93 -19.39
N LYS A 122 6.59 11.89 -19.54
CA LYS A 122 7.53 12.79 -18.87
C LYS A 122 7.20 14.25 -19.17
N ALA A 123 7.10 14.62 -20.44
CA ALA A 123 6.82 16.00 -20.84
C ALA A 123 5.48 16.51 -20.30
N ARG A 124 4.44 15.66 -20.28
CA ARG A 124 3.12 16.00 -19.74
C ARG A 124 3.14 16.22 -18.22
N ILE A 125 3.92 15.41 -17.49
CA ILE A 125 4.09 15.57 -16.04
C ILE A 125 4.90 16.84 -15.73
N GLU A 126 6.00 17.07 -16.44
CA GLU A 126 6.82 18.28 -16.29
C GLU A 126 6.01 19.56 -16.56
N THR A 127 5.23 19.57 -17.64
CA THR A 127 4.33 20.69 -17.98
C THR A 127 3.28 20.88 -16.88
N PHE A 128 2.64 19.80 -16.43
CA PHE A 128 1.66 19.87 -15.35
C PHE A 128 2.25 20.43 -14.05
N TYR A 129 3.46 19.99 -13.69
CA TYR A 129 4.20 20.49 -12.53
C TYR A 129 4.46 21.99 -12.63
N ALA A 130 5.06 22.45 -13.73
CA ALA A 130 5.39 23.85 -13.96
C ALA A 130 4.14 24.75 -13.93
N ASP A 131 3.06 24.32 -14.57
CA ASP A 131 1.85 25.14 -14.70
C ASP A 131 0.99 25.14 -13.43
N ASN A 132 0.94 24.02 -12.69
CA ASN A 132 -0.09 23.81 -11.65
C ASN A 132 0.44 23.68 -10.22
N ILE A 133 1.72 23.34 -10.03
CA ILE A 133 2.26 23.01 -8.69
C ILE A 133 3.45 23.89 -8.30
N LEU A 134 4.38 24.13 -9.23
CA LEU A 134 5.60 24.89 -8.96
C LEU A 134 5.31 26.24 -8.31
N LEU A 135 5.97 26.51 -7.18
CA LEU A 135 5.83 27.73 -6.36
C LEU A 135 4.41 27.99 -5.81
N LYS A 136 3.50 27.03 -5.89
CA LYS A 136 2.15 27.08 -5.30
C LYS A 136 2.02 26.22 -4.04
N PHE A 137 2.85 25.19 -3.91
CA PHE A 137 2.93 24.37 -2.70
C PHE A 137 3.84 25.06 -1.65
N PRO A 138 3.51 25.02 -0.34
CA PRO A 138 4.25 25.75 0.68
C PRO A 138 5.69 25.30 0.89
N ASP A 139 5.92 23.99 0.82
CA ASP A 139 7.24 23.40 1.04
C ASP A 139 8.01 23.29 -0.27
N PRO A 140 9.35 23.47 -0.26
CA PRO A 140 10.17 23.34 -1.45
C PRO A 140 10.42 21.88 -1.86
N SER A 141 10.28 20.93 -0.94
CA SER A 141 10.58 19.52 -1.17
C SER A 141 9.39 18.67 -0.73
N TYR A 142 8.83 17.90 -1.66
CA TYR A 142 7.64 17.09 -1.45
C TYR A 142 7.54 15.99 -2.51
N VAL A 143 6.63 15.06 -2.29
CA VAL A 143 6.28 14.02 -3.26
C VAL A 143 4.82 14.24 -3.66
N PHE A 144 4.51 14.06 -4.94
CA PHE A 144 3.13 14.10 -5.39
C PHE A 144 2.81 12.95 -6.35
N ASP A 145 1.59 12.42 -6.24
CA ASP A 145 1.09 11.36 -7.09
C ASP A 145 0.19 11.97 -8.17
N VAL A 146 0.33 11.53 -9.42
CA VAL A 146 -0.49 11.97 -10.55
C VAL A 146 -1.08 10.80 -11.32
N TYR A 147 -2.24 11.06 -11.92
CA TYR A 147 -2.86 10.18 -12.89
C TYR A 147 -2.94 10.86 -14.26
N LEU A 148 -2.49 10.17 -15.30
CA LEU A 148 -2.57 10.64 -16.69
C LEU A 148 -3.80 10.06 -17.39
N GLY A 149 -4.79 10.91 -17.59
CA GLY A 149 -5.89 10.63 -18.51
C GLY A 149 -5.50 10.88 -19.98
N PRO A 150 -6.39 10.60 -20.94
CA PRO A 150 -6.11 10.79 -22.36
C PRO A 150 -5.73 12.24 -22.74
N ARG A 151 -6.25 13.25 -22.03
CA ARG A 151 -6.00 14.68 -22.32
C ARG A 151 -5.60 15.51 -21.11
N THR A 152 -5.68 14.94 -19.91
CA THR A 152 -5.54 15.68 -18.66
C THR A 152 -4.60 14.94 -17.73
N VAL A 153 -3.77 15.68 -17.01
CA VAL A 153 -3.05 15.17 -15.83
C VAL A 153 -3.83 15.59 -14.60
N ARG A 154 -4.04 14.68 -13.65
CA ARG A 154 -4.77 14.95 -12.41
C ARG A 154 -3.87 14.65 -11.22
N LEU A 155 -3.76 15.60 -10.31
CA LEU A 155 -3.16 15.38 -8.99
C LEU A 155 -4.01 14.37 -8.21
N ILE A 156 -3.35 13.38 -7.61
CA ILE A 156 -3.95 12.35 -6.78
C ILE A 156 -3.64 12.59 -5.31
N ASP A 157 -2.39 12.87 -4.95
CA ASP A 157 -2.01 13.04 -3.55
C ASP A 157 -0.72 13.84 -3.41
N PHE A 158 -0.51 14.43 -2.23
CA PHE A 158 0.79 14.94 -1.79
C PHE A 158 1.29 14.11 -0.61
N ASN A 159 2.59 13.90 -0.52
CA ASN A 159 3.25 13.19 0.57
C ASN A 159 4.54 13.92 0.97
N PRO A 160 5.00 13.79 2.22
CA PRO A 160 6.27 14.34 2.66
C PRO A 160 7.45 13.81 1.84
N PHE A 161 8.47 14.65 1.64
CA PHE A 161 9.74 14.21 1.06
C PHE A 161 10.60 13.53 2.14
N GLY A 162 10.59 12.21 2.17
CA GLY A 162 11.45 11.44 3.06
C GLY A 162 11.03 9.97 3.22
N PRO A 163 11.79 9.19 4.01
CA PRO A 163 11.67 7.73 4.10
C PRO A 163 10.29 7.15 4.47
N LEU A 164 9.42 7.94 5.10
CA LEU A 164 8.03 7.52 5.40
C LEU A 164 7.18 7.36 4.13
N THR A 165 7.57 8.04 3.05
CA THR A 165 6.93 7.92 1.75
C THR A 165 7.65 6.86 0.92
N ASP A 166 6.95 5.86 0.41
CA ASP A 166 7.55 4.84 -0.46
C ASP A 166 8.23 5.47 -1.70
N SER A 167 9.53 5.20 -1.89
CA SER A 167 10.35 5.72 -2.99
C SER A 167 10.21 4.91 -4.28
N LEU A 168 9.51 3.77 -4.25
CA LEU A 168 9.19 2.92 -5.40
C LEU A 168 10.43 2.45 -6.19
N MET A 169 10.71 3.08 -7.33
CA MET A 169 11.86 2.72 -8.18
C MET A 169 13.11 3.55 -7.90
N PHE A 170 13.09 4.35 -6.85
CA PHE A 170 14.23 5.12 -6.36
C PHE A 170 14.61 4.69 -4.94
N ASP A 171 15.82 5.04 -4.53
CA ASP A 171 16.26 4.98 -3.13
C ASP A 171 16.22 6.38 -2.50
N TRP A 172 15.84 6.47 -1.22
CA TRP A 172 15.84 7.77 -0.54
C TRP A 172 17.23 8.40 -0.42
N GLN A 173 18.28 7.57 -0.35
CA GLN A 173 19.66 8.03 -0.32
C GLN A 173 20.02 8.79 -1.61
N GLU A 174 19.63 8.26 -2.78
CA GLU A 174 19.89 8.95 -4.05
C GLU A 174 18.97 10.16 -4.28
N LEU A 175 17.74 10.15 -3.77
CA LEU A 175 16.83 11.30 -3.89
C LEU A 175 17.29 12.47 -3.00
N SER A 176 17.91 12.15 -1.87
CA SER A 176 18.39 13.14 -0.90
C SER A 176 19.80 13.65 -1.20
N ASP A 177 20.55 13.02 -2.11
CA ASP A 177 21.93 13.39 -2.41
C ASP A 177 22.01 14.77 -3.11
N PRO A 178 22.54 15.83 -2.46
CA PRO A 178 22.64 17.15 -3.05
C PRO A 178 23.60 17.19 -4.24
N HIS A 179 24.50 16.23 -4.37
CA HIS A 179 25.44 16.10 -5.48
C HIS A 179 24.89 15.27 -6.64
N ARG A 180 23.65 14.80 -6.55
CA ARG A 180 22.95 14.19 -7.68
C ARG A 180 23.02 15.16 -8.84
N GLU A 181 23.82 14.82 -9.85
CA GLU A 181 23.86 15.53 -11.11
C GLU A 181 22.46 15.43 -11.72
N THR A 182 21.65 16.46 -11.49
CA THR A 182 20.53 16.75 -12.36
C THR A 182 21.16 17.14 -13.69
N GLN A 183 21.50 16.15 -14.52
CA GLN A 183 21.43 16.37 -15.96
C GLN A 183 20.11 17.10 -16.18
N ASP A 184 20.07 18.18 -16.97
CA ASP A 184 19.00 19.19 -17.10
C ASP A 184 17.54 18.68 -17.32
N SER A 185 17.27 17.39 -17.19
CA SER A 185 16.00 16.74 -17.36
C SER A 185 15.66 15.79 -16.20
N THR A 186 14.40 15.83 -15.76
CA THR A 186 13.81 14.91 -14.77
C THR A 186 14.05 13.43 -15.12
N GLU A 187 14.44 12.59 -14.17
CA GLU A 187 14.58 11.15 -14.44
C GLU A 187 13.23 10.42 -14.40
N LEU A 188 12.86 9.72 -15.47
CA LEU A 188 11.67 8.84 -15.50
C LEU A 188 12.10 7.37 -15.40
N ARG A 189 11.63 6.67 -14.36
CA ARG A 189 11.83 5.23 -14.17
C ARG A 189 10.53 4.45 -14.34
N ILE A 190 10.55 3.54 -15.32
CA ILE A 190 9.50 2.53 -15.54
C ILE A 190 10.13 1.14 -15.68
N ILE A 191 9.32 0.09 -15.52
CA ILE A 191 9.79 -1.28 -15.70
C ILE A 191 9.96 -1.56 -17.20
N MET A 192 11.21 -1.75 -17.61
CA MET A 192 11.59 -1.86 -19.03
C MET A 192 11.36 -3.23 -19.65
N ALA A 193 11.23 -4.28 -18.82
CA ALA A 193 11.07 -5.65 -19.28
C ALA A 193 10.25 -6.44 -18.26
N PRO A 194 9.51 -7.47 -18.69
CA PRO A 194 8.87 -8.39 -17.77
C PRO A 194 9.96 -9.09 -16.95
N LYS A 195 10.00 -8.80 -15.66
CA LYS A 195 10.75 -9.59 -14.68
C LYS A 195 9.80 -10.65 -14.11
N GLY A 196 10.32 -11.75 -13.58
CA GLY A 196 9.52 -12.84 -13.01
C GLY A 196 8.54 -12.38 -11.92
N VAL A 197 7.73 -13.31 -11.39
CA VAL A 197 6.67 -13.01 -10.40
C VAL A 197 7.22 -12.14 -9.26
N ARG A 198 6.78 -10.87 -9.20
CA ARG A 198 7.04 -9.96 -8.08
C ARG A 198 5.88 -10.07 -7.10
N GLN A 199 6.19 -10.28 -5.82
CA GLN A 199 5.17 -10.18 -4.79
C GLN A 199 4.68 -8.74 -4.74
N SER A 200 3.35 -8.57 -4.65
CA SER A 200 2.78 -7.24 -4.49
C SER A 200 3.30 -6.61 -3.20
N THR A 201 3.60 -5.30 -3.23
CA THR A 201 4.12 -4.60 -2.05
C THR A 201 3.16 -4.60 -0.87
N LEU A 202 1.88 -4.89 -1.06
CA LEU A 202 0.89 -4.97 0.02
C LEU A 202 0.65 -6.41 0.52
N SER A 203 1.49 -7.37 0.12
CA SER A 203 1.38 -8.75 0.59
C SER A 203 1.59 -8.86 2.10
N TYR A 204 2.45 -8.02 2.69
CA TYR A 204 2.72 -8.00 4.13
C TYR A 204 1.47 -7.67 4.95
N ALA A 205 0.55 -6.87 4.40
CA ALA A 205 -0.67 -6.45 5.10
C ALA A 205 -1.68 -7.60 5.28
N ARG A 206 -1.39 -8.78 4.71
CA ARG A 206 -2.23 -9.99 4.79
C ARG A 206 -1.70 -11.03 5.75
N VAL A 207 -0.54 -10.81 6.36
CA VAL A 207 0.12 -11.77 7.23
C VAL A 207 0.32 -11.16 8.62
N PRO A 208 0.26 -11.99 9.69
CA PRO A 208 0.61 -11.54 11.04
C PRO A 208 1.98 -10.84 11.08
N ARG A 209 2.10 -9.77 11.88
CA ARG A 209 3.35 -9.00 12.00
C ARG A 209 4.53 -9.88 12.40
N GLU A 210 4.29 -10.89 13.23
CA GLU A 210 5.30 -11.84 13.67
C GLU A 210 5.97 -12.56 12.49
N ILE A 211 5.22 -12.87 11.43
CA ILE A 211 5.76 -13.51 10.23
C ILE A 211 6.59 -12.52 9.40
N VAL A 212 6.15 -11.26 9.32
CA VAL A 212 6.88 -10.19 8.62
C VAL A 212 8.21 -9.91 9.31
N ASP A 213 8.19 -9.75 10.64
CA ASP A 213 9.36 -9.43 11.44
C ASP A 213 10.40 -10.57 11.39
N MET A 214 9.96 -11.83 11.43
CA MET A 214 10.85 -12.99 11.25
C MET A 214 11.57 -13.01 9.90
N SER A 215 10.90 -12.52 8.84
CA SER A 215 11.50 -12.45 7.50
C SER A 215 12.51 -11.30 7.37
N ALA A 216 12.31 -10.20 8.09
CA ALA A 216 13.19 -9.04 8.09
C ALA A 216 14.47 -9.27 8.91
N ASP A 217 14.37 -10.02 10.02
CA ASP A 217 15.49 -10.28 10.94
C ASP A 217 16.46 -11.39 10.46
N GLY A 218 16.30 -11.91 9.24
CA GLY A 218 17.15 -12.97 8.71
C GLY A 218 16.99 -14.33 9.41
N LYS A 219 15.97 -14.50 10.26
CA LYS A 219 15.67 -15.75 10.98
C LYS A 219 14.69 -16.62 10.18
N MET A 220 15.01 -16.91 8.92
CA MET A 220 14.26 -17.84 8.07
C MET A 220 14.14 -19.23 8.71
N GLU A 221 15.11 -19.61 9.54
CA GLU A 221 15.16 -20.89 10.27
C GLU A 221 13.94 -21.10 11.18
N GLY A 222 13.48 -20.05 11.89
CA GLY A 222 12.31 -20.15 12.76
C GLY A 222 10.99 -20.32 11.99
N PHE A 223 10.91 -19.76 10.79
CA PHE A 223 9.75 -19.92 9.91
C PHE A 223 9.67 -21.34 9.35
N THR A 224 10.81 -21.91 8.92
CA THR A 224 10.85 -23.31 8.46
C THR A 224 10.47 -24.29 9.56
N GLU A 225 10.95 -24.05 10.79
CA GLU A 225 10.62 -24.90 11.95
C GLU A 225 9.13 -24.82 12.30
N MET A 226 8.52 -23.62 12.25
CA MET A 226 7.08 -23.46 12.46
C MET A 226 6.24 -24.16 11.37
N CYS A 227 6.63 -24.06 10.10
CA CYS A 227 5.96 -24.76 8.99
C CYS A 227 6.06 -26.28 9.13
N GLU A 228 7.21 -26.80 9.57
CA GLU A 228 7.38 -28.22 9.87
C GLU A 228 6.50 -28.67 11.04
N VAL A 229 6.40 -27.87 12.10
CA VAL A 229 5.52 -28.14 13.24
C VAL A 229 4.05 -28.14 12.84
N MET A 230 3.60 -27.19 12.02
CA MET A 230 2.21 -27.17 11.52
C MET A 230 1.92 -28.38 10.63
N ARG A 231 2.83 -28.74 9.73
CA ARG A 231 2.72 -29.94 8.88
C ARG A 231 2.67 -31.22 9.72
N LYS A 232 3.44 -31.28 10.80
CA LYS A 232 3.47 -32.43 11.71
C LYS A 232 2.18 -32.54 12.52
N LYS A 233 1.60 -31.41 12.97
CA LYS A 233 0.29 -31.38 13.65
C LYS A 233 -0.87 -31.79 12.74
N GLU A 234 -0.82 -31.47 11.44
CA GLU A 234 -1.82 -31.94 10.47
C GLU A 234 -1.75 -33.45 10.23
N LEU A 235 -0.55 -34.04 10.27
CA LEU A 235 -0.35 -35.49 10.14
C LEU A 235 -0.72 -36.26 11.43
N GLU A 236 -0.53 -35.67 12.60
CA GLU A 236 -0.86 -36.28 13.90
C GLU A 236 -2.35 -36.14 14.29
N GLY A 237 -3.11 -35.26 13.63
CA GLY A 237 -4.54 -35.04 13.89
C GLY A 237 -5.51 -35.88 13.04
N GLY A 238 -5.00 -36.73 12.14
CA GLY A 238 -5.82 -37.47 11.16
C GLY A 238 -6.21 -38.90 11.54
N ASP A 239 -5.81 -39.41 12.71
CA ASP A 239 -6.03 -40.82 13.08
C ASP A 239 -6.78 -40.94 14.41
N ALA A 240 -8.07 -40.62 14.40
CA ALA A 240 -8.99 -41.00 15.46
C ALA A 240 -10.45 -41.07 14.95
N GLY A 241 -10.89 -42.29 14.62
CA GLY A 241 -12.27 -42.73 14.81
C GLY A 241 -13.14 -42.86 13.56
N GLU A 242 -13.25 -44.07 13.02
CA GLU A 242 -14.49 -44.87 13.08
C GLU A 242 -14.24 -46.27 12.50
N SER A 243 -14.04 -47.23 13.40
CA SER A 243 -14.21 -48.65 13.12
C SER A 243 -15.53 -49.08 13.74
N ASP A 244 -16.56 -49.27 12.94
CA ASP A 244 -17.70 -50.09 13.32
C ASP A 244 -17.87 -51.20 12.27
N SER A 245 -17.52 -52.40 12.70
CA SER A 245 -17.83 -53.66 12.05
C SER A 245 -18.92 -54.35 12.85
N GLU A 246 -20.11 -54.54 12.28
CA GLU A 246 -20.90 -55.75 12.50
C GLU A 246 -21.63 -56.10 11.20
N GLY A 247 -21.50 -57.35 10.79
CA GLY A 247 -22.10 -57.89 9.57
C GLY A 247 -23.25 -58.86 9.86
N ALA A 248 -23.95 -59.20 8.77
CA ALA A 248 -24.32 -60.56 8.34
C ALA A 248 -25.74 -60.63 7.75
N SER A 249 -25.79 -61.07 6.47
CA SER A 249 -26.78 -61.98 5.84
C SER A 249 -28.24 -61.47 5.70
N ASP A 250 -29.03 -61.75 4.67
CA ASP A 250 -29.00 -62.78 3.62
C ASP A 250 -30.04 -62.47 2.51
N GLU A 251 -29.84 -63.10 1.34
CA GLU A 251 -30.77 -63.50 0.26
C GLU A 251 -31.67 -62.50 -0.55
N GLY A 252 -31.58 -62.65 -1.88
CA GLY A 252 -32.77 -62.70 -2.78
C GLY A 252 -32.86 -61.66 -3.91
N GLY A 253 -32.48 -62.01 -5.15
CA GLY A 253 -32.88 -61.30 -6.38
C GLY A 253 -34.32 -61.65 -6.84
N PRO A 254 -34.74 -61.42 -8.10
CA PRO A 254 -34.14 -60.65 -9.22
C PRO A 254 -35.17 -59.74 -9.97
N ASP A 255 -34.76 -59.24 -11.17
CA ASP A 255 -35.58 -58.71 -12.30
C ASP A 255 -36.22 -57.30 -12.14
N THR A 256 -36.33 -56.39 -13.12
CA THR A 256 -36.39 -56.34 -14.61
C THR A 256 -36.06 -54.88 -15.02
N GLU A 257 -35.30 -54.61 -16.09
CA GLU A 257 -35.74 -54.29 -17.46
C GLU A 257 -36.66 -53.05 -17.66
N ALA A 258 -36.25 -52.21 -18.62
CA ALA A 258 -37.06 -51.43 -19.59
C ALA A 258 -37.21 -49.89 -19.47
N GLU A 259 -36.82 -49.25 -20.59
CA GLU A 259 -37.39 -48.04 -21.24
C GLU A 259 -37.17 -46.66 -20.58
N ARG A 260 -36.64 -45.62 -21.24
CA ARG A 260 -36.50 -45.23 -22.66
C ARG A 260 -35.35 -44.23 -22.82
#